data_AF-A0A7Y6PZ53-F1
#
_entry.id   AF-A0A7Y6PZ53-F1
#
_cell.length_a   1.000
_cell.length_b   1.000
_cell.length_c   1.000
_cell.angle_alpha   90.00
_cell.angle_beta   90.00
_cell.angle_gamma   90.00
#
_symmetry.space_group_name_H-M   'P 1'
#
loop_
_entity.id
_entity.type
_entity.pdbx_description
1 polymer ?
#
loop_
_entity_poly.entity_id
_entity_poly.type
_entity_poly.pdbx_seq_one_letter_code
_entity_poly.pdbx_strand_id
1 'polypeptide(L)'
;VIGGAMANTFLEAQGKNVGKSKVEKDKLPIARNFLRKASEAKIAVHLPTDVLVGEGLDDKNPQAVRIDHIGGEQMALDIGPGTIELFRRVLTEARTVFWNGPMGVFEKPQWANGTIAIAKALADNKLALTVVGGGDSAAAIAQAGLADKVSHVSTGGGASLEFVQGLDLPGIAALRS
;
A
#
# COMPACT_ATOMS: atom_id res chain seq x y z
N VAL A 1 0.41 5.75 -5.09
CA VAL A 1 0.44 5.68 -3.61
C VAL A 1 1.23 4.46 -3.22
N ILE A 2 2.14 4.54 -2.24
CA ILE A 2 2.93 3.41 -1.76
C ILE A 2 2.79 3.32 -0.23
N GLY A 3 2.47 2.13 0.27
CA GLY A 3 2.29 1.85 1.70
C GLY A 3 2.86 0.49 2.08
N GLY A 4 2.47 -0.02 3.26
CA GLY A 4 2.95 -1.30 3.78
C GLY A 4 4.45 -1.32 4.05
N ALA A 5 5.00 -2.51 4.27
CA ALA A 5 6.44 -2.68 4.50
C ALA A 5 7.30 -2.17 3.34
N MET A 6 6.77 -2.19 2.10
CA MET A 6 7.45 -1.67 0.92
C MET A 6 7.79 -0.19 1.05
N ALA A 7 6.90 0.61 1.66
CA ALA A 7 7.14 2.04 1.85
C ALA A 7 8.40 2.33 2.67
N ASN A 8 8.76 1.46 3.62
CA ASN A 8 9.97 1.62 4.44
C ASN A 8 11.25 1.63 3.57
N THR A 9 11.31 0.76 2.55
CA THR A 9 12.43 0.76 1.59
C THR A 9 12.51 2.07 0.80
N PHE A 10 11.37 2.65 0.41
CA PHE A 10 11.34 3.95 -0.27
C PHE A 10 11.74 5.11 0.66
N LEU A 11 11.32 5.08 1.92
CA LEU A 11 11.68 6.08 2.93
C LEU A 11 13.17 6.01 3.27
N GLU A 12 13.73 4.81 3.50
CA GLU A 12 15.17 4.64 3.71
C GLU A 12 15.98 5.03 2.46
N ALA A 13 15.45 4.77 1.26
CA ALA A 13 16.06 5.23 0.01
C ALA A 13 16.14 6.76 -0.10
N GLN A 14 15.23 7.50 0.56
CA GLN A 14 15.24 8.96 0.72
C GLN A 14 16.09 9.44 1.92
N GLY A 15 16.77 8.54 2.61
CA GLY A 15 17.62 8.86 3.77
C GLY A 15 16.84 9.05 5.08
N LYS A 16 15.58 8.59 5.15
CA LYS A 16 14.80 8.62 6.40
C LYS A 16 15.20 7.46 7.31
N ASN A 17 15.22 7.73 8.62
CA ASN A 17 15.35 6.67 9.61
C ASN A 17 14.03 5.91 9.72
N VAL A 18 14.08 4.59 9.61
CA VAL A 18 12.91 3.71 9.76
C VAL A 18 13.08 2.71 10.91
N GLY A 19 14.07 2.90 11.80
CA GLY A 19 14.32 2.04 12.95
C GLY A 19 14.55 0.58 12.56
N LYS A 20 13.84 -0.34 13.21
CA LYS A 20 13.84 -1.79 12.94
C LYS A 20 12.81 -2.22 11.88
N SER A 21 12.16 -1.28 11.20
CA SER A 21 11.17 -1.60 10.17
C SER A 21 11.76 -2.52 9.09
N LYS A 22 10.93 -3.38 8.50
CA LYS A 22 11.35 -4.25 7.41
C LYS A 22 11.77 -3.42 6.20
N VAL A 23 13.02 -3.57 5.78
CA VAL A 23 13.57 -2.94 4.57
C VAL A 23 14.36 -3.95 3.75
N GLU A 24 14.15 -3.93 2.44
CA GLU A 24 14.91 -4.69 1.46
C GLU A 24 16.12 -3.88 1.00
N LYS A 25 17.24 -4.01 1.71
CA LYS A 25 18.45 -3.20 1.47
C LYS A 25 19.01 -3.33 0.06
N ASP A 26 18.91 -4.52 -0.55
CA ASP A 26 19.32 -4.78 -1.93
C ASP A 26 18.43 -4.07 -2.97
N LYS A 27 17.22 -3.64 -2.58
CA LYS A 27 16.28 -2.91 -3.43
C LYS A 27 16.38 -1.39 -3.31
N LEU A 28 17.18 -0.85 -2.39
CA LEU A 28 17.36 0.60 -2.24
C LEU A 28 17.78 1.31 -3.56
N PRO A 29 18.71 0.77 -4.38
CA PRO A 29 19.03 1.38 -5.67
C PRO A 29 17.82 1.44 -6.62
N ILE A 30 16.98 0.40 -6.61
CA ILE A 30 15.77 0.32 -7.43
C ILE A 30 14.75 1.37 -6.96
N ALA A 31 14.52 1.48 -5.65
CA ALA A 31 13.61 2.46 -5.07
C ALA A 31 14.03 3.91 -5.41
N ARG A 32 15.32 4.25 -5.30
CA ARG A 32 15.84 5.57 -5.71
C ARG A 32 15.61 5.83 -7.20
N ASN A 33 15.93 4.86 -8.04
CA ASN A 33 15.75 4.98 -9.48
C ASN A 33 14.27 5.13 -9.85
N PHE A 34 13.37 4.41 -9.18
CA PHE A 34 11.92 4.53 -9.35
C PHE A 34 11.46 5.96 -9.01
N LEU A 35 11.82 6.49 -7.83
CA LEU A 35 11.44 7.84 -7.41
C LEU A 35 11.95 8.90 -8.39
N ARG A 36 13.18 8.76 -8.88
CA ARG A 36 13.76 9.64 -9.91
C ARG A 36 12.93 9.59 -11.20
N LYS A 37 12.67 8.39 -11.74
CA LYS A 37 11.88 8.22 -12.96
C LYS A 37 10.46 8.76 -12.82
N ALA A 38 9.82 8.53 -11.68
CA ALA A 38 8.48 9.07 -11.41
C ALA A 38 8.49 10.60 -11.40
N SER A 39 9.51 11.22 -10.77
CA SER A 39 9.69 12.68 -10.80
C SER A 39 9.92 13.22 -12.21
N GLU A 40 10.77 12.57 -13.01
CA GLU A 40 11.04 12.95 -14.41
C GLU A 40 9.78 12.85 -15.28
N ALA A 41 8.97 11.83 -15.04
CA ALA A 41 7.67 11.62 -15.70
C ALA A 41 6.54 12.49 -15.12
N LYS A 42 6.82 13.34 -14.12
CA LYS A 42 5.82 14.16 -13.40
C LYS A 42 4.69 13.33 -12.79
N ILE A 43 4.98 12.10 -12.39
CA ILE A 43 4.05 11.21 -11.69
C ILE A 43 4.16 11.49 -10.19
N ALA A 44 3.06 11.89 -9.57
CA ALA A 44 3.01 12.11 -8.13
C ALA A 44 3.13 10.78 -7.37
N VAL A 45 4.19 10.64 -6.57
CA VAL A 45 4.38 9.51 -5.67
C VAL A 45 4.07 9.96 -4.25
N HIS A 46 3.04 9.35 -3.66
CA HIS A 46 2.64 9.59 -2.28
C HIS A 46 3.18 8.46 -1.39
N LEU A 47 4.04 8.84 -0.45
CA LEU A 47 4.60 7.99 0.60
C LEU A 47 4.02 8.40 1.97
N PRO A 48 4.11 7.54 3.00
CA PRO A 48 3.67 7.89 4.35
C PRO A 48 4.39 9.12 4.91
N THR A 49 3.63 9.99 5.58
CA THR A 49 4.14 11.16 6.32
C THR A 49 4.23 10.92 7.83
N ASP A 50 3.45 9.96 8.31
CA ASP A 50 3.40 9.44 9.67
C ASP A 50 2.99 7.97 9.64
N VAL A 51 3.35 7.24 10.70
CA VAL A 51 3.19 5.79 10.81
C VAL A 51 2.74 5.42 12.21
N LEU A 52 2.12 4.26 12.35
CA LEU A 52 1.96 3.59 13.62
C LEU A 52 3.19 2.72 13.88
N VAL A 53 3.80 2.95 15.04
CA VAL A 53 5.00 2.22 15.47
C VAL A 53 4.76 1.38 16.71
N GLY A 54 5.55 0.32 16.85
CA GLY A 54 5.68 -0.52 18.05
C GLY A 54 7.04 -1.22 18.06
N GLU A 55 7.38 -1.88 19.17
CA GLU A 55 8.64 -2.64 19.29
C GLU A 55 8.55 -4.05 18.67
N GLY A 56 7.34 -4.47 18.29
CA GLY A 56 7.09 -5.74 17.62
C GLY A 56 5.64 -5.90 17.21
N LEU A 57 5.35 -6.97 16.47
CA LEU A 57 4.02 -7.23 15.92
C LEU A 57 2.95 -7.46 17.00
N ASP A 58 3.34 -7.93 18.18
CA ASP A 58 2.41 -8.23 19.29
C ASP A 58 2.26 -7.08 20.29
N ASP A 59 2.90 -5.94 20.03
CA ASP A 59 2.68 -4.73 20.81
C ASP A 59 1.20 -4.33 20.75
N LYS A 60 0.66 -3.92 21.90
CA LYS A 60 -0.75 -3.60 22.10
C LYS A 60 -1.01 -2.09 22.13
N ASN A 61 0.06 -1.28 22.15
CA ASN A 61 -0.03 0.18 22.25
C ASN A 61 0.63 0.86 21.03
N PRO A 62 0.04 0.75 19.83
CA PRO A 62 0.50 1.49 18.66
C PRO A 62 0.64 2.98 18.96
N GLN A 63 1.77 3.58 18.57
CA GLN A 63 1.98 5.01 18.69
C GLN A 63 2.07 5.65 17.31
N ALA A 64 1.32 6.72 17.08
CA ALA A 64 1.44 7.51 15.86
C ALA A 64 2.65 8.44 15.97
N VAL A 65 3.59 8.33 15.05
CA VAL A 65 4.77 9.21 14.96
C VAL A 65 4.96 9.70 13.52
N ARG A 66 5.51 10.90 13.37
CA ARG A 66 6.00 11.37 12.07
C ARG A 66 7.16 10.48 11.61
N ILE A 67 7.34 10.33 10.30
CA ILE A 67 8.47 9.54 9.73
C ILE A 67 9.82 9.99 10.29
N ASP A 68 10.01 11.30 10.50
CA ASP A 68 11.27 11.84 11.01
C ASP A 68 11.55 11.50 12.49
N HIS A 69 10.57 10.92 13.20
CA HIS A 69 10.61 10.64 14.64
C HIS A 69 10.49 9.13 14.96
N ILE A 70 10.69 8.23 13.99
CA ILE A 70 10.71 6.79 14.26
C ILE A 70 11.94 6.47 15.12
N GLY A 71 11.72 5.89 16.31
CA GLY A 71 12.77 5.47 17.22
C GLY A 71 13.61 4.32 16.67
N GLY A 72 14.88 4.22 17.08
CA GLY A 72 15.82 3.21 16.57
C GLY A 72 15.35 1.77 16.77
N GLU A 73 14.70 1.48 17.90
CA GLU A 73 14.20 0.14 18.24
C GLU A 73 12.77 -0.12 17.73
N GLN A 74 12.10 0.91 17.20
CA GLN A 74 10.70 0.82 16.76
C GLN A 74 10.59 0.33 15.32
N MET A 75 9.45 -0.30 15.01
CA MET A 75 9.05 -0.73 13.67
C MET A 75 7.80 0.03 13.25
N ALA A 76 7.76 0.53 12.01
CA ALA A 76 6.56 1.04 11.36
C ALA A 76 5.74 -0.12 10.81
N LEU A 77 4.54 -0.32 11.37
CA LEU A 77 3.71 -1.51 11.15
C LEU A 77 2.36 -1.20 10.48
N ASP A 78 1.95 0.06 10.44
CA ASP A 78 0.81 0.57 9.69
C ASP A 78 0.98 2.07 9.40
N ILE A 79 0.16 2.63 8.51
CA ILE A 79 0.18 4.07 8.22
C ILE A 79 -0.53 4.88 9.33
N GLY A 80 -0.01 6.08 9.61
CA GLY A 80 -0.56 6.98 10.61
C GLY A 80 -1.79 7.75 10.12
N PRO A 81 -2.49 8.45 11.04
CA PRO A 81 -3.72 9.20 10.72
C PRO A 81 -3.52 10.30 9.67
N GLY A 82 -2.37 10.99 9.67
CA GLY A 82 -2.07 12.02 8.67
C GLY A 82 -1.93 11.43 7.26
N THR A 83 -1.29 10.27 7.15
CA THR A 83 -1.09 9.52 5.92
C THR A 83 -2.40 8.95 5.41
N ILE A 84 -3.25 8.43 6.30
CA ILE A 84 -4.61 8.00 5.94
C ILE A 84 -5.38 9.15 5.28
N GLU A 85 -5.37 10.34 5.90
CA GLU A 85 -6.07 11.50 5.34
C GLU A 85 -5.47 11.95 4.00
N LEU A 86 -4.14 11.97 3.89
CA LEU A 86 -3.45 12.28 2.62
C LEU A 86 -3.86 11.31 1.51
N PHE A 87 -3.78 10.01 1.77
CA PHE A 87 -4.08 8.98 0.78
C PHE A 87 -5.57 8.98 0.43
N ARG A 88 -6.46 9.20 1.40
CA ARG A 88 -7.90 9.33 1.16
C ARG A 88 -8.23 10.47 0.19
N ARG A 89 -7.57 11.63 0.32
CA ARG A 89 -7.75 12.75 -0.63
C ARG A 89 -7.37 12.34 -2.05
N VAL A 90 -6.17 11.77 -2.22
CA VAL A 90 -5.69 11.28 -3.52
C VAL A 90 -6.66 10.28 -4.14
N LEU A 91 -7.16 9.33 -3.33
CA LEU A 91 -8.08 8.30 -3.80
C LEU A 91 -9.46 8.82 -4.14
N THR A 92 -9.93 9.88 -3.48
CA THR A 92 -11.25 10.49 -3.74
C THR A 92 -11.28 11.24 -5.07
N GLU A 93 -10.14 11.79 -5.49
CA GLU A 93 -10.01 12.51 -6.76
C GLU A 93 -9.77 11.56 -7.96
N ALA A 94 -9.35 10.33 -7.71
CA ALA A 94 -9.06 9.35 -8.75
C ALA A 94 -10.33 8.91 -9.50
N ARG A 95 -10.17 8.66 -10.81
CA ARG A 95 -11.23 8.07 -11.68
C ARG A 95 -11.02 6.58 -11.96
N THR A 96 -9.79 6.10 -11.80
CA THR A 96 -9.44 4.68 -11.91
C THR A 96 -8.41 4.37 -10.85
N VAL A 97 -8.62 3.30 -10.10
CA VAL A 97 -7.71 2.84 -9.06
C VAL A 97 -7.48 1.34 -9.21
N PHE A 98 -6.21 0.95 -9.26
CA PHE A 98 -5.78 -0.43 -9.03
C PHE A 98 -5.11 -0.49 -7.66
N TRP A 99 -5.67 -1.27 -6.74
CA TRP A 99 -5.12 -1.45 -5.41
C TRP A 99 -4.60 -2.88 -5.21
N ASN A 100 -3.32 -2.98 -4.83
CA ASN A 100 -2.66 -4.23 -4.49
C ASN A 100 -1.70 -4.02 -3.31
N GLY A 101 -1.85 -4.83 -2.27
CA GLY A 101 -1.10 -4.79 -1.02
C GLY A 101 -1.78 -4.00 0.10
N PRO A 102 -1.82 -4.51 1.35
CA PRO A 102 -2.31 -3.77 2.51
C PRO A 102 -1.36 -2.62 2.91
N MET A 103 -1.84 -1.72 3.77
CA MET A 103 -1.05 -0.57 4.24
C MET A 103 -0.24 -0.87 5.50
N GLY A 104 -0.57 -1.96 6.20
CA GLY A 104 0.05 -2.42 7.43
C GLY A 104 -0.20 -3.91 7.65
N VAL A 105 0.15 -4.42 8.84
CA VAL A 105 -0.03 -5.83 9.23
C VAL A 105 -1.49 -6.10 9.62
N PHE A 106 -2.37 -6.04 8.62
CA PHE A 106 -3.83 -5.99 8.79
C PHE A 106 -4.46 -7.23 9.44
N GLU A 107 -3.72 -8.35 9.46
CA GLU A 107 -4.10 -9.58 10.16
C GLU A 107 -4.14 -9.38 11.67
N LYS A 108 -3.49 -8.33 12.18
CA LYS A 108 -3.48 -7.93 13.59
C LYS A 108 -4.30 -6.64 13.77
N PRO A 109 -5.39 -6.66 14.57
CA PRO A 109 -6.32 -5.53 14.69
C PRO A 109 -5.66 -4.18 15.01
N GLN A 110 -4.61 -4.18 15.82
CA GLN A 110 -3.90 -2.97 16.21
C GLN A 110 -3.08 -2.32 15.06
N TRP A 111 -2.83 -3.04 13.97
CA TRP A 111 -2.09 -2.59 12.78
C TRP A 111 -2.95 -2.64 11.50
N ALA A 112 -4.27 -2.75 11.64
CA ALA A 112 -5.20 -2.90 10.52
C ALA A 112 -5.89 -1.60 10.10
N ASN A 113 -5.80 -0.55 10.92
CA ASN A 113 -6.59 0.65 10.75
C ASN A 113 -6.33 1.36 9.41
N GLY A 114 -5.06 1.49 9.03
CA GLY A 114 -4.66 2.10 7.76
C GLY A 114 -5.20 1.33 6.56
N THR A 115 -5.05 0.01 6.56
CA THR A 115 -5.58 -0.87 5.50
C THR A 115 -7.10 -0.74 5.38
N ILE A 116 -7.82 -0.79 6.50
CA ILE A 116 -9.29 -0.65 6.54
C ILE A 116 -9.71 0.75 6.08
N ALA A 117 -8.98 1.79 6.46
CA ALA A 117 -9.29 3.16 6.06
C ALA A 117 -9.12 3.36 4.55
N ILE A 118 -8.09 2.77 3.94
CA ILE A 118 -7.93 2.78 2.47
C ILE A 118 -9.03 1.97 1.79
N ALA A 119 -9.36 0.78 2.30
CA ALA A 119 -10.47 -0.02 1.79
C ALA A 119 -11.79 0.77 1.77
N LYS A 120 -12.08 1.51 2.85
CA LYS A 120 -13.24 2.41 2.93
C LYS A 120 -13.16 3.55 1.93
N ALA A 121 -12.02 4.22 1.82
CA ALA A 121 -11.83 5.32 0.87
C ALA A 121 -12.09 4.89 -0.59
N LEU A 122 -11.65 3.70 -0.95
CA LEU A 122 -11.91 3.11 -2.26
C LEU A 122 -13.40 2.80 -2.46
N ALA A 123 -14.03 2.16 -1.47
CA ALA A 123 -15.45 1.83 -1.51
C ALA A 123 -16.36 3.06 -1.54
N ASP A 124 -15.94 4.17 -0.94
CA ASP A 124 -16.70 5.42 -0.88
C ASP A 124 -16.59 6.25 -2.17
N ASN A 125 -15.52 6.08 -2.96
CA ASN A 125 -15.39 6.77 -4.25
C ASN A 125 -16.26 6.11 -5.34
N LYS A 126 -17.53 6.51 -5.40
CA LYS A 126 -18.52 6.02 -6.38
C LYS A 126 -18.26 6.44 -7.82
N LEU A 127 -17.34 7.38 -8.04
CA LEU A 127 -17.02 7.89 -9.38
C LEU A 127 -15.77 7.23 -9.97
N ALA A 128 -15.09 6.35 -9.22
CA ALA A 128 -13.92 5.63 -9.68
C ALA A 128 -14.24 4.21 -10.13
N LEU A 129 -13.62 3.79 -11.22
CA LEU A 129 -13.40 2.37 -11.48
C LEU A 129 -12.35 1.86 -10.50
N THR A 130 -12.75 0.99 -9.57
CA THR A 130 -11.85 0.43 -8.56
C THR A 130 -11.64 -1.06 -8.78
N VAL A 131 -10.38 -1.45 -9.02
CA VAL A 131 -9.94 -2.83 -9.16
C VAL A 131 -9.06 -3.20 -7.97
N VAL A 132 -9.47 -4.22 -7.24
CA VAL A 132 -8.70 -4.80 -6.13
C VAL A 132 -7.99 -6.04 -6.63
N GLY A 133 -6.66 -6.04 -6.60
CA GLY A 133 -5.81 -7.13 -7.07
C GLY A 133 -4.99 -7.76 -5.94
N GLY A 134 -4.70 -9.05 -6.06
CA GLY A 134 -3.91 -9.83 -5.09
C GLY A 134 -4.71 -10.34 -3.90
N GLY A 135 -4.26 -11.47 -3.34
CA GLY A 135 -4.95 -12.19 -2.27
C GLY A 135 -5.15 -11.36 -1.01
N ASP A 136 -4.10 -10.68 -0.54
CA ASP A 136 -4.15 -9.92 0.72
C ASP A 136 -5.09 -8.70 0.64
N SER A 137 -5.09 -7.97 -0.48
CA SER A 137 -6.03 -6.86 -0.67
C SER A 137 -7.48 -7.34 -0.81
N ALA A 138 -7.70 -8.48 -1.49
CA ALA A 138 -9.03 -9.09 -1.55
C ALA A 138 -9.51 -9.52 -0.15
N ALA A 139 -8.62 -10.12 0.65
CA ALA A 139 -8.90 -10.49 2.04
C ALA A 139 -9.20 -9.26 2.91
N ALA A 140 -8.44 -8.18 2.77
CA ALA A 140 -8.67 -6.93 3.50
C ALA A 140 -10.03 -6.29 3.17
N ILE A 141 -10.43 -6.28 1.89
CA ILE A 141 -11.75 -5.79 1.46
C ILE A 141 -12.89 -6.66 1.98
N ALA A 142 -12.70 -7.99 1.96
CA ALA A 142 -13.67 -8.93 2.50
C ALA A 142 -13.84 -8.77 4.02
N GLN A 143 -12.73 -8.67 4.77
CA GLN A 143 -12.74 -8.43 6.21
C GLN A 143 -13.42 -7.11 6.58
N ALA A 144 -13.29 -6.08 5.74
CA ALA A 144 -13.97 -4.81 5.92
C ALA A 144 -15.46 -4.83 5.54
N GLY A 145 -15.97 -5.91 4.92
CA GLY A 145 -17.34 -6.01 4.44
C GLY A 145 -17.63 -5.09 3.25
N LEU A 146 -16.63 -4.84 2.39
CA LEU A 146 -16.70 -3.84 1.32
C LEU A 146 -16.58 -4.43 -0.09
N ALA A 147 -16.57 -5.76 -0.23
CA ALA A 147 -16.39 -6.43 -1.53
C ALA A 147 -17.42 -5.97 -2.58
N ASP A 148 -18.68 -5.83 -2.20
CA ASP A 148 -19.76 -5.39 -3.10
C ASP A 148 -19.75 -3.88 -3.38
N LYS A 149 -18.85 -3.12 -2.75
CA LYS A 149 -18.77 -1.66 -2.89
C LYS A 149 -17.63 -1.20 -3.81
N VAL A 150 -16.76 -2.11 -4.25
CA VAL A 150 -15.73 -1.85 -5.25
C VAL A 150 -16.16 -2.39 -6.61
N SER A 151 -15.58 -1.90 -7.71
CA SER A 151 -16.02 -2.27 -9.06
C SER A 151 -15.62 -3.69 -9.45
N HIS A 152 -14.44 -4.14 -9.02
CA HIS A 152 -13.97 -5.50 -9.30
C HIS A 152 -12.99 -5.98 -8.23
N VAL A 153 -13.20 -7.20 -7.73
CA VAL A 153 -12.22 -7.94 -6.93
C VAL A 153 -11.66 -9.05 -7.81
N SER A 154 -10.37 -8.97 -8.10
CA SER A 154 -9.71 -9.93 -8.98
C SER A 154 -9.41 -11.23 -8.25
N THR A 155 -9.81 -12.35 -8.85
CA THR A 155 -9.53 -13.71 -8.35
C THR A 155 -8.25 -14.32 -8.92
N GLY A 156 -7.56 -13.61 -9.83
CA GLY A 156 -6.37 -14.11 -10.51
C GLY A 156 -5.11 -14.16 -9.64
N GLY A 157 -5.14 -13.61 -8.42
CA GLY A 157 -4.00 -13.61 -7.51
C GLY A 157 -2.74 -13.02 -8.17
N GLY A 158 -1.69 -13.84 -8.30
CA GLY A 158 -0.46 -13.48 -8.99
C GLY A 158 -0.63 -13.18 -10.48
N ALA A 159 -1.55 -13.86 -11.17
CA ALA A 159 -1.80 -13.63 -12.59
C ALA A 159 -2.31 -12.21 -12.87
N SER A 160 -3.08 -11.63 -11.94
CA SER A 160 -3.55 -10.25 -12.06
C SER A 160 -2.40 -9.24 -12.03
N LEU A 161 -1.34 -9.53 -11.27
CA LEU A 161 -0.14 -8.70 -11.22
C LEU A 161 0.72 -8.86 -12.46
N GLU A 162 0.94 -10.09 -12.91
CA GLU A 162 1.66 -10.38 -14.16
C GLU A 162 0.97 -9.70 -15.36
N PHE A 163 -0.36 -9.72 -15.41
CA PHE A 163 -1.13 -9.02 -16.43
C PHE A 163 -0.91 -7.51 -16.41
N VAL A 164 -0.95 -6.88 -15.23
CA VAL A 164 -0.75 -5.42 -15.08
C VAL A 164 0.72 -5.03 -15.34
N GLN A 165 1.66 -5.94 -15.12
CA GLN A 165 3.07 -5.76 -15.52
C GLN A 165 3.27 -5.82 -17.05
N GLY A 166 2.23 -6.19 -17.81
CA GLY A 166 2.27 -6.33 -19.26
C GLY A 166 2.89 -7.64 -19.73
N LEU A 167 3.00 -8.65 -18.86
CA LEU A 167 3.48 -9.97 -19.24
C LEU A 167 2.42 -10.71 -20.06
N ASP A 168 2.89 -11.51 -21.03
CA ASP A 168 1.98 -12.31 -21.84
C ASP A 168 1.59 -13.58 -21.08
N LEU A 169 0.32 -13.67 -20.68
CA LEU A 169 -0.19 -14.80 -19.92
C LEU A 169 -0.52 -15.94 -20.90
N PRO A 170 0.11 -17.14 -20.78
CA PRO A 170 -0.08 -18.22 -21.76
C PRO A 170 -1.54 -18.60 -22.00
N GLY A 171 -2.35 -18.62 -20.94
CA GLY A 171 -3.78 -18.92 -21.05
C GLY A 171 -4.60 -17.85 -21.78
N ILE A 172 -4.21 -16.57 -21.70
CA ILE A 172 -4.84 -15.49 -22.46
C ILE A 172 -4.33 -15.49 -23.90
N ALA A 173 -3.02 -15.69 -24.10
CA ALA A 173 -2.40 -15.74 -25.41
C ALA A 173 -3.02 -16.85 -26.28
N ALA A 174 -3.29 -18.03 -25.71
CA ALA A 174 -3.95 -19.13 -26.41
C ALA A 174 -5.39 -18.81 -26.87
N LEU A 175 -6.03 -17.79 -26.30
CA LEU A 175 -7.38 -17.35 -26.63
C LEU A 175 -7.41 -16.13 -27.56
N ARG A 176 -6.26 -15.48 -27.79
CA ARG A 176 -6.15 -14.33 -28.70
C ARG A 176 -6.13 -14.85 -30.13
N SER A 177 -7.19 -14.54 -30.88
CA SER A 177 -7.29 -14.73 -32.34
C SER A 177 -6.45 -13.73 -33.10
#